data_AF-A0A536G7N5-F1
#
_entry.id   AF-A0A536G7N5-F1
#
_cell.length_a   1.000
_cell.length_b   1.000
_cell.length_c   1.000
_cell.angle_alpha   90.00
_cell.angle_beta   90.00
_cell.angle_gamma   90.00
#
_symmetry.space_group_name_H-M   'P 1'
#
loop_
_entity.id
_entity.type
_entity.pdbx_description
1 polymer ?
#
loop_
_entity_poly.entity_id
_entity_poly.type
_entity_poly.pdbx_seq_one_letter_code
_entity_poly.pdbx_strand_id
1 'polypeptide(L)' 'MEPTYVSRVRIVRERGPIRQAYLPVETEPITFGTHGAVREHYGTAPGQYPDQATTLDYVVAAAAG' A
#
# COMPACT_ATOMS: atom_id res chain seq x y z
N MET A 1 10.14 25.82 -15.81
CA MET A 1 11.17 25.06 -15.09
C MET A 1 10.68 23.62 -15.05
N GLU A 2 11.48 22.66 -15.48
CA GLU A 2 11.09 21.24 -15.50
C GLU A 2 11.43 20.58 -14.14
N PRO A 3 10.65 19.58 -13.68
CA PRO A 3 10.93 18.89 -12.43
C PRO A 3 12.22 18.07 -12.51
N THR A 4 13.06 18.14 -11.48
CA THR A 4 14.25 17.29 -11.34
C THR A 4 13.89 15.81 -11.21
N TYR A 5 12.70 15.50 -10.68
CA TYR A 5 12.22 14.15 -10.50
C TYR A 5 10.70 14.08 -10.64
N VAL A 6 10.24 13.02 -11.29
CA VAL A 6 8.82 12.64 -11.33
C VAL A 6 8.71 11.21 -10.83
N SER A 7 8.02 11.02 -9.72
CA SER A 7 7.74 9.68 -9.19
C SER A 7 6.82 8.93 -10.14
N ARG A 8 7.26 7.77 -10.65
CA ARG A 8 6.48 6.89 -11.53
C ARG A 8 6.15 5.59 -10.83
N VAL A 9 5.24 5.67 -9.87
CA VAL A 9 4.73 4.50 -9.15
C VAL A 9 3.59 3.86 -9.94
N ARG A 10 3.60 2.54 -10.05
CA ARG A 10 2.47 1.77 -10.60
C ARG A 10 1.80 0.97 -9.49
N ILE A 11 0.48 1.08 -9.40
CA ILE A 11 -0.32 0.31 -8.44
C ILE A 11 -1.15 -0.73 -9.21
N VAL A 12 -1.09 -1.98 -8.76
CA VAL A 12 -1.91 -3.07 -9.27
C VAL A 12 -2.82 -3.60 -8.17
N ARG A 13 -4.09 -3.82 -8.50
CA ARG A 13 -5.00 -4.57 -7.63
C ARG A 13 -4.89 -6.04 -7.93
N GLU A 14 -4.45 -6.82 -6.95
CA GLU A 14 -4.41 -8.28 -7.08
C GLU A 14 -5.78 -8.90 -6.76
N ARG A 15 -6.18 -8.85 -5.49
CA ARG A 15 -7.44 -9.43 -4.99
C ARG A 15 -7.91 -8.73 -3.73
N GLY A 16 -9.22 -8.56 -3.58
CA GLY A 16 -9.79 -7.94 -2.37
C GLY A 16 -9.09 -6.61 -2.04
N PRO A 17 -8.65 -6.40 -0.78
CA PRO A 17 -7.92 -5.19 -0.38
C PRO A 17 -6.44 -5.18 -0.82
N ILE A 18 -5.90 -6.30 -1.30
CA ILE A 18 -4.48 -6.44 -1.62
C ILE A 18 -4.11 -5.62 -2.87
N ARG A 19 -3.05 -4.83 -2.74
CA ARG A 19 -2.43 -4.05 -3.82
C ARG A 19 -0.93 -4.32 -3.85
N GLN A 20 -0.35 -4.25 -5.03
CA GLN A 20 1.09 -4.20 -5.21
C GLN A 20 1.50 -2.84 -5.76
N ALA A 21 2.48 -2.22 -5.12
CA ALA A 21 3.09 -0.98 -5.55
C ALA A 21 4.49 -1.24 -6.10
N TYR A 22 4.68 -0.89 -7.37
CA TYR A 22 5.94 -0.98 -8.07
C TYR A 22 6.60 0.39 -8.04
N LEU A 23 7.67 0.52 -7.27
CA LEU A 23 8.44 1.75 -7.12
C LEU A 23 9.67 1.71 -8.03
N PRO A 24 10.17 2.87 -8.52
CA PRO A 24 11.24 2.89 -9.52
C PRO A 24 12.57 2.23 -9.13
N VAL A 25 12.86 2.13 -7.84
CA VAL A 25 14.16 1.62 -7.33
C VAL A 25 14.04 0.30 -6.59
N GLU A 26 12.82 -0.18 -6.35
CA GLU A 26 12.59 -1.41 -5.59
C GLU A 26 12.61 -2.61 -6.52
N THR A 27 13.30 -3.68 -6.11
CA THR A 27 13.39 -4.92 -6.90
C THR A 27 12.11 -5.75 -6.81
N GLU A 28 11.43 -5.69 -5.65
CA GLU A 28 10.16 -6.37 -5.41
C GLU A 28 9.05 -5.35 -5.12
N PRO A 29 7.80 -5.63 -5.51
CA PRO A 29 6.69 -4.73 -5.22
C PRO A 29 6.39 -4.69 -3.72
N ILE A 30 6.02 -3.52 -3.22
CA ILE A 30 5.50 -3.37 -1.87
C ILE A 30 4.05 -3.85 -1.87
N THR A 31 3.73 -4.82 -1.02
CA THR A 31 2.36 -5.28 -0.84
C THR A 31 1.64 -4.39 0.17
N PHE A 32 0.48 -3.87 -0.19
CA PHE A 32 -0.43 -3.18 0.71
C PHE A 32 -1.70 -3.99 0.89
N GLY A 33 -2.31 -3.88 2.07
CA GLY A 33 -3.60 -4.47 2.35
C GLY A 33 -4.29 -3.74 3.48
N THR A 34 -4.94 -4.51 4.34
CA THR A 34 -5.65 -3.99 5.51
C THR A 34 -5.31 -4.84 6.73
N HIS A 35 -5.45 -4.25 7.91
CA HIS A 35 -5.34 -4.93 9.21
C HIS A 35 -6.27 -4.26 10.22
N GLY A 36 -6.49 -4.93 11.36
CA GLY A 36 -7.19 -4.37 12.52
C GLY A 36 -8.50 -3.62 12.20
N ALA A 37 -8.63 -2.40 12.72
CA ALA A 37 -9.82 -1.54 12.53
C ALA A 37 -10.04 -1.13 11.05
N VAL A 38 -8.96 -1.04 10.25
CA VAL A 38 -9.08 -0.69 8.83
C VAL A 38 -9.73 -1.84 8.06
N ARG A 39 -9.35 -3.09 8.36
CA ARG A 39 -9.98 -4.30 7.80
C ARG A 39 -11.49 -4.34 8.10
N GLU A 40 -11.88 -3.98 9.32
CA GLU A 40 -13.28 -3.94 9.78
C GLU A 40 -14.07 -2.83 9.08
N HIS A 41 -13.49 -1.63 8.95
CA HIS A 41 -14.10 -0.52 8.22
C HIS A 41 -14.43 -0.89 6.76
N TYR A 42 -13.57 -1.67 6.10
CA TYR A 42 -13.78 -2.13 4.73
C TYR A 42 -14.58 -3.45 4.60
N GLY A 43 -15.09 -3.99 5.71
CA GLY A 43 -16.02 -5.13 5.69
C GLY A 43 -15.40 -6.47 5.31
N THR A 44 -14.09 -6.65 5.52
CA THR A 44 -13.41 -7.94 5.29
C THR A 44 -13.36 -8.77 6.57
N ALA A 45 -13.73 -10.04 6.48
CA ALA A 45 -13.75 -10.92 7.65
C ALA A 45 -12.33 -11.17 8.18
N PRO A 46 -12.16 -11.33 9.51
CA PRO A 46 -10.87 -11.75 10.08
C PRO A 46 -10.35 -13.03 9.40
N GLY A 47 -9.08 -13.03 8.99
CA GLY A 47 -8.45 -14.18 8.32
C GLY A 47 -8.83 -14.37 6.84
N GLN A 48 -9.74 -13.56 6.27
CA GLN A 48 -10.07 -13.63 4.84
C GLN A 48 -8.89 -13.24 3.95
N TYR A 49 -8.06 -12.29 4.42
CA TYR A 49 -6.80 -11.89 3.81
C TYR A 49 -5.73 -11.80 4.92
N PRO A 50 -4.44 -12.05 4.62
CA PRO A 50 -3.36 -11.79 5.56
C PRO A 50 -3.33 -10.32 5.96
N ASP A 51 -3.02 -10.05 7.23
CA ASP A 51 -2.79 -8.68 7.69
C ASP A 51 -1.57 -8.10 6.96
N GLN A 52 -1.75 -6.91 6.42
CA GLN A 52 -0.71 -6.20 5.67
C GLN A 52 -0.82 -4.72 5.99
N ALA A 53 0.33 -4.04 6.08
CA ALA A 53 0.40 -2.60 6.20
C ALA A 53 -0.50 -1.91 5.15
N THR A 54 -1.24 -0.91 5.60
CA THR A 54 -2.09 -0.09 4.74
C THR A 54 -1.24 0.94 4.02
N THR A 55 -1.77 1.51 2.93
CA THR A 55 -1.16 2.70 2.34
C THR A 55 -1.15 3.88 3.33
N LEU A 56 -2.10 3.93 4.25
CA LEU A 56 -2.17 4.97 5.28
C LEU A 56 -0.99 4.86 6.27
N ASP A 57 -0.63 3.66 6.69
CA ASP A 57 0.53 3.44 7.57
C ASP A 57 1.81 4.00 6.93
N TYR A 58 1.97 3.80 5.62
CA TYR A 58 3.11 4.34 4.87
C TYR A 58 3.04 5.86 4.70
N VAL A 59 1.85 6.46 4.55
CA VAL A 59 1.71 7.92 4.54
C VAL A 59 2.11 8.51 5.89
N VAL A 60 1.68 7.90 6.99
CA VAL A 60 2.04 8.32 8.35
C VAL A 60 3.54 8.17 8.58
N ALA A 61 4.13 7.03 8.20
CA ALA A 61 5.57 6.81 8.30
C ALA A 61 6.35 7.84 7.48
N ALA A 62 5.97 8.08 6.21
CA ALA A 62 6.62 9.06 5.36
C ALA A 62 6.55 10.49 5.93
N ALA A 63 5.45 10.84 6.59
CA ALA A 63 5.30 12.13 7.26
C ALA A 63 6.12 12.23 8.57
N ALA A 64 6.41 11.10 9.22
CA ALA A 64 7.14 11.05 10.48
C ALA A 64 8.67 11.09 10.30
N GLY A 65 9.20 10.66 9.14
CA GLY A 65 10.64 10.62 8.83
C GLY A 65 11.26 9.25 9.03
#